data_AF-A0A3P8DPP2-F1
#
_entry.id   AF-A0A3P8DPP2-F1
#
_cell.length_a   1.000
_cell.length_b   1.000
_cell.length_c   1.000
_cell.angle_alpha   90.00
_cell.angle_beta   90.00
_cell.angle_gamma   90.00
#
_symmetry.space_group_name_H-M   'P 1'
#
loop_
_entity.id
_entity.type
_entity.pdbx_description
1 polymer ?
#
loop_
_entity_poly.entity_id
_entity_poly.type
_entity_poly.pdbx_seq_one_letter_code
_entity_poly.pdbx_strand_id
1 'polypeptide(L)'
;MHVITCSEYPDTSFTLLGDAPDSSPYVTADLTFVQLISQLQGAFSVRPGSKMECRGNKYVLGDFFIKVSVVTMATSVKGVLIEVRICMLISDVPKPLLISG
;
A
#
# COMPACT_ATOMS: atom_id res chain seq x y z
N MET A 1 -4.88 13.75 5.71
CA MET A 1 -5.24 12.56 4.92
C MET A 1 -4.13 12.25 3.93
N HIS A 2 -3.60 11.03 3.96
CA HIS A 2 -2.66 10.54 2.97
C HIS A 2 -3.37 9.48 2.11
N VAL A 3 -3.05 9.44 0.82
CA VAL A 3 -3.61 8.44 -0.11
C VAL A 3 -2.44 7.68 -0.68
N ILE A 4 -2.40 6.38 -0.44
CA ILE A 4 -1.40 5.47 -0.96
C ILE A 4 -2.09 4.65 -2.05
N THR A 5 -1.41 4.41 -3.17
CA THR A 5 -1.98 3.58 -4.23
C THR A 5 -1.02 2.45 -4.57
N CYS A 6 -1.54 1.23 -4.67
CA CYS A 6 -0.76 0.06 -5.06
C CYS A 6 -1.35 -0.51 -6.36
N SER A 7 -0.52 -0.65 -7.38
CA SER A 7 -0.94 -1.09 -8.71
C SER A 7 -1.04 -2.62 -8.87
N GLU A 8 -0.87 -3.39 -7.78
CA GLU A 8 -0.57 -4.83 -7.83
C GLU A 8 -1.66 -5.74 -7.26
N TYR A 9 -2.94 -5.34 -7.42
CA TYR A 9 -4.14 -6.20 -7.23
C TYR A 9 -4.65 -6.42 -5.79
N PRO A 10 -5.98 -6.51 -5.56
CA PRO A 10 -7.08 -5.89 -6.32
C PRO A 10 -7.44 -4.48 -5.81
N ASP A 11 -6.96 -4.08 -4.63
CA ASP A 11 -7.46 -2.88 -3.95
C ASP A 11 -6.40 -1.80 -3.79
N THR A 12 -6.85 -0.55 -3.92
CA THR A 12 -6.04 0.63 -3.61
C THR A 12 -6.15 0.90 -2.11
N SER A 13 -5.09 0.69 -1.35
CA SER A 13 -5.13 0.86 0.10
C SER A 13 -5.06 2.34 0.52
N PHE A 14 -6.11 2.88 1.14
CA PHE A 14 -6.12 4.26 1.62
C PHE A 14 -5.89 4.33 3.14
N THR A 15 -4.85 5.03 3.57
CA THR A 15 -4.60 5.25 5.00
C THR A 15 -5.00 6.66 5.39
N LEU A 16 -6.08 6.82 6.16
CA LEU A 16 -6.39 8.10 6.81
C LEU A 16 -5.45 8.28 8.01
N LEU A 17 -4.18 8.58 7.75
CA LEU A 17 -3.26 9.07 8.77
C LEU A 17 -3.85 10.39 9.31
N GLY A 18 -4.40 10.30 10.52
CA GLY A 18 -4.76 11.45 11.35
C GLY A 18 -3.56 11.90 12.17
N ASP A 19 -3.74 12.92 13.01
CA ASP A 19 -2.67 13.49 13.83
C ASP A 19 -2.17 12.54 14.94
N ALA A 20 -2.89 11.44 15.19
CA ALA A 20 -2.53 10.40 16.15
C ALA A 20 -2.00 9.14 15.41
N PRO A 21 -0.71 8.80 15.55
CA PRO A 21 -0.08 7.69 14.83
C PRO A 21 -0.66 6.31 15.18
N ASP A 22 -1.24 6.14 16.37
CA ASP A 22 -1.67 4.83 16.89
C ASP A 22 -3.19 4.58 16.81
N SER A 23 -3.97 5.56 16.34
CA SER A 23 -5.45 5.50 16.32
C SER A 23 -6.06 5.96 14.99
N SER A 24 -5.23 6.07 13.94
CA SER A 24 -5.68 6.50 12.63
C SER A 24 -6.57 5.43 11.98
N PRO A 25 -7.81 5.75 11.56
CA PRO A 25 -8.64 4.80 10.82
C PRO A 25 -7.97 4.48 9.47
N TYR A 26 -7.95 3.19 9.12
CA TYR A 26 -7.45 2.71 7.83
C TYR A 26 -8.62 2.20 6.99
N VAL A 27 -8.63 2.53 5.69
CA VAL A 27 -9.71 2.15 4.77
C VAL A 27 -9.12 1.55 3.50
N THR A 28 -9.34 0.26 3.27
CA THR A 28 -9.09 -0.32 1.94
C THR A 28 -10.28 -0.03 1.05
N ALA A 29 -10.05 0.52 -0.14
CA ALA A 29 -11.10 0.70 -1.14
C ALA A 29 -10.54 0.48 -2.56
N ASP A 30 -11.39 0.47 -3.58
CA ASP A 30 -10.93 0.38 -4.95
C ASP A 30 -10.54 1.76 -5.54
N LEU A 31 -10.19 1.79 -6.82
CA LEU A 31 -9.84 3.03 -7.53
C LEU A 31 -11.00 4.04 -7.63
N THR A 32 -12.25 3.62 -7.44
CA THR A 32 -13.42 4.52 -7.47
C THR A 32 -13.41 5.48 -6.28
N PHE A 33 -12.70 5.17 -5.19
CA PHE A 33 -12.52 6.10 -4.08
C PHE A 33 -11.81 7.40 -4.51
N VAL A 34 -10.86 7.34 -5.45
CA VAL A 34 -10.22 8.54 -6.01
C VAL A 34 -11.23 9.41 -6.75
N GLN A 35 -12.15 8.77 -7.47
CA GLN A 35 -13.24 9.47 -8.16
C GLN A 35 -14.21 10.09 -7.14
N LEU A 36 -14.58 9.37 -6.07
CA LEU A 36 -15.41 9.88 -4.98
C LEU A 36 -14.79 11.14 -4.34
N ILE A 37 -13.52 11.09 -3.97
CA ILE A 37 -12.82 12.22 -3.35
C ILE A 37 -12.83 13.44 -4.27
N SER A 38 -12.73 13.25 -5.59
CA SER A 38 -12.79 14.35 -6.57
C SER A 38 -14.17 15.02 -6.66
N GLN A 39 -15.25 14.32 -6.25
CA GLN A 39 -16.62 14.86 -6.19
C GLN A 39 -16.90 15.60 -4.87
N LEU A 40 -16.12 15.34 -3.81
CA LEU A 40 -16.26 15.99 -2.50
C LEU A 40 -15.48 17.32 -2.42
N GLN A 41 -15.58 18.13 -3.47
CA GLN A 41 -14.90 19.42 -3.57
C GLN A 41 -15.35 20.34 -2.42
N GLY A 42 -14.40 20.82 -1.61
CA GLY A 42 -14.64 21.66 -0.44
C GLY A 42 -14.34 20.98 0.90
N ALA A 43 -14.47 19.66 0.99
CA ALA A 43 -14.03 18.89 2.16
C ALA A 43 -12.58 18.41 2.01
N PHE A 44 -12.18 18.06 0.79
CA PHE A 44 -10.84 17.59 0.47
C PHE A 44 -10.24 18.41 -0.67
N SER A 45 -8.95 18.73 -0.55
CA SER A 45 -8.16 19.32 -1.63
C SER A 45 -6.81 18.62 -1.74
N VAL A 46 -6.36 18.38 -2.97
CA VAL A 46 -5.03 17.83 -3.21
C VAL A 46 -4.02 18.95 -3.02
N ARG A 47 -3.07 18.76 -2.11
CA ARG A 47 -1.97 19.72 -1.92
C ARG A 47 -1.11 19.76 -3.19
N PRO A 48 -0.92 20.92 -3.83
CA PRO A 48 -0.08 21.02 -5.01
C PRO A 48 1.33 20.48 -4.77
N GLY A 49 1.82 19.66 -5.70
CA GLY A 49 3.14 19.05 -5.61
C GLY A 49 3.26 17.89 -4.61
N SER A 50 2.21 17.47 -3.89
CA SER A 50 2.32 16.38 -2.91
C SER A 50 2.30 14.97 -3.53
N LYS A 51 2.13 14.86 -4.85
CA LYS A 51 2.09 13.56 -5.53
C LYS A 51 3.49 12.95 -5.59
N MET A 52 3.62 11.74 -5.06
CA MET A 52 4.83 10.93 -5.18
C MET A 52 4.54 9.72 -6.07
N GLU A 53 5.52 9.36 -6.89
CA GLU A 53 5.49 8.14 -7.71
C GLU A 53 6.65 7.24 -7.28
N CYS A 54 6.37 5.93 -7.20
CA CYS A 54 7.34 4.92 -6.82
C CYS A 54 7.54 3.99 -8.01
N ARG A 55 8.75 3.94 -8.57
CA ARG A 55 9.08 3.06 -9.71
C ARG A 55 10.28 2.18 -9.37
N GLY A 56 10.16 0.89 -9.61
CA GLY A 56 11.11 -0.07 -9.08
C GLY A 56 10.97 -1.48 -9.61
N ASN A 57 11.94 -2.30 -9.23
CA ASN A 57 11.98 -3.72 -9.56
C ASN A 57 11.43 -4.56 -8.41
N LYS A 58 10.93 -5.74 -8.77
CA LYS A 58 10.48 -6.77 -7.81
C LYS A 58 11.48 -7.91 -7.77
N TYR A 59 11.60 -8.48 -6.59
CA TYR A 59 12.47 -9.60 -6.28
C TYR A 59 11.70 -10.62 -5.44
N VAL A 60 12.11 -11.87 -5.54
CA VAL A 60 11.61 -12.95 -4.69
C VAL A 60 12.80 -13.46 -3.88
N LEU A 61 12.64 -13.51 -2.56
CA LEU A 61 13.65 -14.04 -1.65
C LEU A 61 12.97 -14.96 -0.63
N GLY A 62 13.09 -16.28 -0.83
CA GLY A 62 12.34 -17.26 -0.04
C GLY A 62 10.84 -16.99 -0.12
N ASP A 63 10.20 -16.87 1.04
CA ASP A 63 8.76 -16.59 1.18
C ASP A 63 8.43 -15.10 1.12
N PHE A 64 9.32 -14.27 0.57
CA PHE A 64 9.11 -12.82 0.52
C PHE A 64 9.11 -12.29 -0.92
N PHE A 65 8.10 -11.48 -1.23
CA PHE A 65 8.15 -10.53 -2.32
C PHE A 65 8.75 -9.22 -1.82
N ILE A 66 9.84 -8.79 -2.44
CA ILE A 66 10.52 -7.54 -2.11
C ILE A 66 10.46 -6.62 -3.32
N LYS A 67 9.91 -5.43 -3.15
CA LYS A 67 9.91 -4.40 -4.20
C LYS A 67 10.75 -3.21 -3.75
N VAL A 68 11.74 -2.87 -4.57
CA VAL A 68 12.65 -1.73 -4.32
C VAL A 68 12.39 -0.69 -5.38
N SER A 69 11.91 0.48 -4.96
CA SER A 69 11.47 1.56 -5.85
C SER A 69 12.12 2.88 -5.53
N VAL A 70 12.48 3.65 -6.55
CA VAL A 70 12.86 5.06 -6.40
C VAL A 70 11.58 5.88 -6.25
N VAL A 71 11.55 6.73 -5.23
CA VAL A 71 10.46 7.68 -4.96
C VAL A 71 10.79 8.99 -5.65
N THR A 72 9.91 9.45 -6.53
CA THR A 72 10.02 10.72 -7.23
C THR A 72 8.83 11.61 -6.95
N MET A 73 9.06 12.91 -6.75
CA MET A 73 8.02 13.94 -6.70
C MET A 73 8.25 14.85 -7.91
N ALA A 74 7.30 14.82 -8.86
CA ALA A 74 7.52 15.31 -10.22
C ALA A 74 8.80 14.70 -10.83
N THR A 75 9.84 15.50 -11.07
CA THR A 75 11.12 15.05 -11.65
C THR A 75 12.22 14.88 -10.60
N SER A 76 11.95 15.17 -9.33
CA SER A 76 12.94 15.15 -8.26
C SER A 76 12.90 13.82 -7.50
N VAL A 77 14.05 13.14 -7.41
CA VAL A 77 14.24 11.97 -6.55
C VAL A 77 14.16 12.40 -5.08
N LYS A 78 13.34 11.69 -4.31
CA LYS A 78 13.14 11.90 -2.86
C LYS A 78 13.70 10.78 -2.01
N GLY A 79 13.90 9.59 -2.57
CA GLY A 79 14.51 8.47 -1.85
C GLY A 79 14.20 7.12 -2.47
N VAL A 80 14.25 6.09 -1.63
CA VAL A 80 13.96 4.70 -1.97
C VAL A 80 12.86 4.17 -1.05
N LEU A 81 11.87 3.51 -1.63
CA LEU A 81 10.82 2.77 -0.92
C LEU A 81 11.09 1.27 -1.10
N ILE A 82 11.10 0.55 0.02
CA ILE A 82 11.20 -0.92 0.04
C ILE A 82 9.89 -1.47 0.61
N GLU A 83 9.16 -2.22 -0.22
CA GLU A 83 7.95 -2.93 0.19
C GLU A 83 8.29 -4.41 0.35
N VAL A 84 7.98 -5.01 1.50
CA VAL A 84 8.17 -6.43 1.77
C VAL A 84 6.82 -7.07 2.06
N ARG A 85 6.46 -8.11 1.32
CA ARG A 85 5.25 -8.90 1.55
C ARG A 85 5.59 -10.37 1.69
N ILE A 86 4.92 -11.05 2.61
CA ILE A 86 5.02 -12.50 2.75
C ILE A 86 4.21 -13.15 1.61
N CYS A 87 4.87 -13.98 0.83
CA CYS A 87 4.27 -14.92 -0.10
C CYS A 87 3.82 -16.14 0.72
N MET A 88 2.69 -16.05 1.43
CA MET A 88 2.11 -17.24 2.05
C MET A 88 1.70 -18.21 0.95
N LEU A 89 2.51 -19.24 0.70
CA LEU A 89 2.04 -20.42 -0.01
C LEU A 89 1.08 -21.15 0.93
N ILE A 90 -0.17 -21.31 0.50
CA ILE A 90 -1.24 -22.01 1.23
C ILE A 90 -0.84 -23.46 1.62
N SER A 91 0.27 -23.99 1.09
CA SER A 91 0.81 -25.30 1.45
C SER A 91 1.43 -25.39 2.85
N ASP A 92 1.70 -24.27 3.54
CA ASP A 92 2.29 -24.25 4.89
C ASP A 92 1.26 -24.06 6.02
N VAL A 93 -0.02 -24.33 5.76
CA VAL A 93 -0.95 -24.64 6.86
C VAL A 93 -0.38 -25.87 7.56
N PRO A 94 -0.01 -25.80 8.85
CA PRO A 94 0.35 -27.00 9.60
C PRO A 94 -0.85 -27.93 9.47
N LYS A 95 -0.65 -29.10 8.85
CA LYS A 95 -1.67 -30.16 8.85
C LYS A 95 -2.18 -30.24 10.29
N PRO A 96 -3.49 -30.13 10.55
CA PRO A 96 -3.99 -30.31 11.91
C PRO A 96 -3.39 -31.63 12.38
N LEU A 97 -2.61 -31.58 13.46
CA LEU A 97 -2.06 -32.76 14.08
C LEU A 97 -3.26 -33.65 14.36
N LEU A 98 -3.45 -34.66 13.53
CA LEU A 98 -4.36 -35.76 13.82
C LEU A 98 -3.76 -36.39 15.07
N ILE A 99 -4.30 -35.99 16.22
CA ILE A 99 -4.05 -36.66 17.48
C ILE A 99 -4.75 -38.00 17.33
N SER A 100 -4.04 -38.98 16.76
CA SER A 100 -4.39 -40.38 16.88
C SER A 100 -4.05 -40.79 18.31
N GLY A 101 -5.07 -40.95 19.14
CA GLY A 101 -4.96 -41.41 20.52
C GLY A 101 -6.28 -41.26 21.25
#